data_AF-A0A7S4M4K5-F1
#
_entry.id   AF-A0A7S4M4K5-F1
#
_cell.length_a   1.000
_cell.length_b   1.000
_cell.length_c   1.000
_cell.angle_alpha   90.00
_cell.angle_beta   90.00
_cell.angle_gamma   90.00
#
_symmetry.space_group_name_H-M   'P 1'
#
loop_
_entity.id
_entity.type
_entity.pdbx_description
1 polymer ?
#
loop_
_entity_poly.entity_id
_entity_poly.type
_entity_poly.pdbx_seq_one_letter_code
_entity_poly.pdbx_strand_id
1 'polypeptide(L)'
;DSRNVRDVAELLDVDLRDDVGVLTPRLERMYMVELEDLIDSGELTPETTAELAEICEPLHVDEETAGRLLEQTVAKRCAGGLLQAAATLRQNNQAGAIDEIEKLLQFASLVPGMGEVSAKSVSMRERNELALIYQASSLTGGDLDPAAAEKLALLKEVAGIKDAEA
;
A
#
# COMPACT_ATOMS: atom_id res chain seq x y z
N ASP A 1 11.93 -12.73 13.41
CA ASP A 1 12.25 -11.38 12.93
C ASP A 1 13.22 -11.55 11.77
N SER A 2 12.80 -11.16 10.56
CA SER A 2 13.61 -11.31 9.35
C SER A 2 14.85 -10.43 9.37
N ARG A 3 14.75 -9.21 9.91
CA ARG A 3 15.88 -8.27 10.03
C ARG A 3 16.97 -8.85 10.90
N ASN A 4 16.62 -9.35 12.08
CA ASN A 4 17.58 -10.00 12.98
C ASN A 4 18.28 -11.20 12.33
N VAL A 5 17.58 -11.98 11.47
CA VAL A 5 18.23 -13.08 10.74
C VAL A 5 19.24 -12.55 9.72
N ARG A 6 18.95 -11.44 9.03
CA ARG A 6 19.90 -10.78 8.12
C ARG A 6 21.09 -10.18 8.88
N ASP A 7 20.84 -9.47 9.98
CA ASP A 7 21.89 -8.85 10.80
C ASP A 7 22.88 -9.90 11.34
N VAL A 8 22.38 -11.06 11.75
CA VAL A 8 23.22 -12.18 12.19
C VAL A 8 23.99 -12.80 11.02
N ALA A 9 23.38 -12.93 9.85
CA ALA A 9 24.04 -13.44 8.66
C ALA A 9 25.19 -12.51 8.22
N GLU A 10 24.95 -11.20 8.22
CA GLU A 10 25.96 -10.17 7.94
C GLU A 10 27.08 -10.18 9.00
N LEU A 11 26.74 -10.25 10.30
CA LEU A 11 27.72 -10.33 11.38
C LEU A 11 28.63 -11.56 11.26
N LEU A 12 28.10 -12.67 10.76
CA LEU A 12 28.83 -13.92 10.58
C LEU A 12 29.48 -14.05 9.20
N ASP A 13 29.30 -13.07 8.31
CA ASP A 13 29.77 -13.09 6.92
C ASP A 13 29.29 -14.36 6.17
N VAL A 14 28.01 -14.70 6.32
CA VAL A 14 27.38 -15.87 5.68
C VAL A 14 26.23 -15.48 4.76
N ASP A 15 26.17 -16.12 3.60
CA ASP A 15 25.07 -15.98 2.67
C ASP A 15 23.90 -16.92 3.03
N LEU A 16 22.70 -16.36 3.19
CA LEU A 16 21.52 -17.13 3.58
C LEU A 16 21.15 -18.19 2.54
N ARG A 17 21.37 -17.94 1.25
CA ARG A 17 21.08 -18.90 0.18
C ARG A 17 22.22 -19.91 0.04
N ASP A 18 23.44 -19.40 -0.14
CA ASP A 18 24.58 -20.18 -0.61
C ASP A 18 25.31 -20.92 0.53
N ASP A 19 25.41 -20.32 1.73
CA ASP A 19 26.07 -20.94 2.89
C ASP A 19 25.08 -21.68 3.80
N VAL A 20 23.90 -21.09 4.05
CA VAL A 20 22.90 -21.65 4.98
C VAL A 20 21.89 -22.57 4.26
N GLY A 21 21.72 -22.41 2.94
CA GLY A 21 20.78 -23.23 2.16
C GLY A 21 19.31 -22.82 2.32
N VAL A 22 19.03 -21.55 2.63
CA VAL A 22 17.66 -21.05 2.70
C VAL A 22 17.04 -21.02 1.30
N LEU A 23 15.91 -21.69 1.14
CA LEU A 23 15.20 -21.77 -0.13
C LEU A 23 14.63 -20.41 -0.54
N THR A 24 14.65 -20.10 -1.85
CA THR A 24 14.12 -18.85 -2.43
C THR A 24 12.73 -18.47 -1.95
N PRO A 25 11.71 -19.38 -1.88
CA PRO A 25 10.38 -19.01 -1.40
C PRO A 25 10.36 -18.57 0.07
N ARG A 26 11.38 -18.92 0.86
CA ARG A 26 11.52 -18.47 2.25
C ARG A 26 12.20 -17.10 2.32
N LEU A 27 13.17 -16.83 1.45
CA LEU A 27 13.78 -15.51 1.30
C LEU A 27 12.77 -14.48 0.81
N GLU A 28 11.96 -14.80 -0.20
CA GLU A 28 10.85 -13.95 -0.64
C GLU A 28 9.86 -13.64 0.48
N ARG A 29 9.58 -14.61 1.36
CA ARG A 29 8.73 -14.37 2.54
C ARG A 29 9.39 -13.44 3.54
N MET A 30 10.71 -13.54 3.74
CA MET A 30 11.44 -12.61 4.59
C MET A 30 11.39 -11.20 4.02
N TYR A 31 11.56 -11.07 2.70
CA TYR A 31 11.43 -9.80 1.99
C TYR A 31 10.03 -9.21 2.17
N MET A 32 8.98 -10.00 1.96
CA MET A 32 7.59 -9.55 2.17
C MET A 32 7.32 -9.04 3.58
N VAL A 33 7.88 -9.69 4.61
CA VAL A 33 7.70 -9.24 6.01
C VAL A 33 8.35 -7.87 6.21
N GLU A 34 9.58 -7.68 5.75
CA GLU A 34 10.26 -6.38 5.88
C GLU A 34 9.61 -5.29 5.05
N LEU A 35 9.15 -5.63 3.85
CA LEU A 35 8.39 -4.75 2.98
C LEU A 35 7.06 -4.32 3.63
N GLU A 36 6.31 -5.26 4.20
CA GLU A 36 5.06 -4.97 4.92
C GLU A 36 5.33 -4.02 6.10
N ASP A 37 6.41 -4.22 6.85
CA ASP A 37 6.79 -3.35 7.97
C ASP A 37 7.15 -1.92 7.50
N LEU A 38 7.90 -1.76 6.40
CA LEU A 38 8.26 -0.46 5.85
C LEU A 38 7.05 0.32 5.32
N ILE A 39 6.13 -0.39 4.66
CA ILE A 39 4.87 0.18 4.18
C ILE A 39 4.02 0.65 5.37
N ASP A 40 3.86 -0.20 6.39
CA ASP A 40 3.02 0.08 7.55
C ASP A 40 3.60 1.18 8.46
N SER A 41 4.92 1.30 8.56
CA SER A 41 5.56 2.37 9.33
C SER A 41 5.57 3.72 8.59
N GLY A 42 5.35 3.70 7.28
CA GLY A 42 5.42 4.88 6.42
C GLY A 42 6.85 5.33 6.09
N GLU A 43 7.85 4.50 6.36
CA GLU A 43 9.25 4.72 5.94
C GLU A 43 9.39 4.60 4.42
N LEU A 44 8.54 3.78 3.78
CA LEU A 44 8.48 3.70 2.34
C LEU A 44 7.62 4.83 1.76
N THR A 45 8.22 5.64 0.89
CA THR A 45 7.56 6.68 0.11
C THR A 45 7.93 6.50 -1.38
N PRO A 46 7.21 7.14 -2.32
CA PRO A 46 7.55 7.07 -3.74
C PRO A 46 9.00 7.49 -4.07
N GLU A 47 9.61 8.31 -3.22
CA GLU A 47 10.98 8.79 -3.35
C GLU A 47 12.02 7.83 -2.73
N THR A 48 11.62 6.99 -1.77
CA THR A 48 12.52 6.07 -1.06
C THR A 48 12.41 4.63 -1.55
N THR A 49 11.63 4.33 -2.59
CA THR A 49 11.51 2.96 -3.13
C THR A 49 12.83 2.36 -3.61
N ALA A 50 13.83 3.20 -3.93
CA ALA A 50 15.19 2.74 -4.25
C ALA A 50 15.88 2.04 -3.06
N GLU A 51 15.51 2.37 -1.82
CA GLU A 51 16.03 1.74 -0.60
C GLU A 51 15.59 0.27 -0.48
N LEU A 52 14.55 -0.16 -1.22
CA LEU A 52 14.18 -1.58 -1.29
C LEU A 52 15.31 -2.46 -1.87
N ALA A 53 16.21 -1.89 -2.67
CA ALA A 53 17.37 -2.60 -3.20
C ALA A 53 18.27 -3.15 -2.08
N GLU A 54 18.37 -2.44 -0.95
CA GLU A 54 19.19 -2.85 0.21
C GLU A 54 18.62 -4.09 0.92
N ILE A 55 17.32 -4.35 0.77
CA ILE A 55 16.66 -5.56 1.29
C ILE A 55 16.72 -6.68 0.24
N CYS A 56 16.68 -6.32 -1.05
CA CYS A 56 16.69 -7.27 -2.16
C CYS A 56 17.99 -8.08 -2.24
N GLU A 57 19.14 -7.40 -2.14
CA GLU A 57 20.47 -8.02 -2.28
C GLU A 57 20.73 -9.16 -1.27
N PRO A 58 20.63 -8.96 0.05
CA PRO A 58 20.90 -10.03 1.03
C PRO A 58 19.86 -11.18 0.99
N LEU A 59 18.71 -10.95 0.39
CA LEU A 59 17.64 -11.96 0.25
C LEU A 59 17.60 -12.59 -1.15
N HIS A 60 18.50 -12.22 -2.05
CA HIS A 60 18.53 -12.69 -3.44
C HIS A 60 17.18 -12.53 -4.16
N VAL A 61 16.48 -11.44 -3.87
CA VAL A 61 15.24 -11.08 -4.55
C VAL A 61 15.59 -10.15 -5.72
N ASP A 62 15.28 -10.57 -6.94
CA ASP A 62 15.48 -9.73 -8.12
C ASP A 62 14.44 -8.59 -8.20
N GLU A 63 14.75 -7.55 -8.97
CA GLU A 63 13.94 -6.33 -9.11
C GLU A 63 12.52 -6.63 -9.64
N GLU A 64 12.37 -7.58 -10.56
CA GLU A 64 11.07 -7.97 -11.11
C GLU A 64 10.19 -8.60 -10.02
N THR A 65 10.78 -9.52 -9.23
CA THR A 65 10.14 -10.15 -8.10
C THR A 65 9.80 -9.13 -7.01
N ALA A 66 10.73 -8.23 -6.68
CA ALA A 66 10.53 -7.16 -5.71
C ALA A 66 9.37 -6.24 -6.09
N GLY A 67 9.32 -5.78 -7.35
CA GLY A 67 8.25 -4.94 -7.88
C GLY A 67 6.90 -5.65 -7.81
N ARG A 68 6.84 -6.91 -8.25
CA ARG A 68 5.62 -7.73 -8.15
C ARG A 68 5.16 -7.89 -6.69
N LEU A 69 6.07 -8.11 -5.75
CA LEU A 69 5.74 -8.26 -4.33
C LEU A 69 5.26 -6.93 -3.72
N LEU A 70 5.82 -5.79 -4.13
CA LEU A 70 5.34 -4.46 -3.78
C LEU A 70 3.91 -4.25 -4.26
N GLU A 71 3.63 -4.47 -5.54
CA GLU A 71 2.28 -4.35 -6.12
C GLU A 71 1.25 -5.22 -5.38
N GLN A 72 1.58 -6.49 -5.12
CA GLN A 72 0.71 -7.41 -4.39
C GLN A 72 0.44 -6.93 -2.96
N THR A 73 1.46 -6.43 -2.29
CA THR A 73 1.36 -5.96 -0.90
C THR A 73 0.52 -4.69 -0.83
N VAL A 74 0.79 -3.71 -1.68
CA VAL A 74 0.04 -2.46 -1.77
C VAL A 74 -1.42 -2.74 -2.13
N ALA A 75 -1.70 -3.57 -3.14
CA ALA A 75 -3.07 -3.92 -3.52
C ALA A 75 -3.85 -4.56 -2.36
N LYS A 76 -3.21 -5.46 -1.58
CA LYS A 76 -3.80 -6.07 -0.39
C LYS A 76 -4.10 -5.02 0.69
N ARG A 77 -3.17 -4.08 0.94
CA ARG A 77 -3.34 -3.01 1.93
C ARG A 77 -4.44 -2.04 1.53
N CYS A 78 -4.49 -1.63 0.26
CA CYS A 78 -5.56 -0.78 -0.26
C CYS A 78 -6.93 -1.47 -0.20
N ALA A 79 -7.02 -2.77 -0.54
CA ALA A 79 -8.28 -3.51 -0.40
C ALA A 79 -8.74 -3.59 1.07
N GLY A 80 -7.79 -3.80 2.01
CA GLY A 80 -8.05 -3.79 3.45
C GLY A 80 -8.48 -2.41 3.96
N GLY A 81 -7.78 -1.35 3.56
CA GLY A 81 -8.12 0.03 3.91
C GLY A 81 -9.49 0.44 3.39
N LEU A 82 -9.86 0.04 2.17
CA LEU A 82 -11.17 0.33 1.59
C LEU A 82 -12.30 -0.38 2.36
N LEU A 83 -12.05 -1.63 2.76
CA LEU A 83 -12.97 -2.39 3.62
C LEU A 83 -13.13 -1.71 4.99
N GLN A 84 -12.02 -1.26 5.59
CA GLN A 84 -12.02 -0.63 6.89
C GLN A 84 -12.71 0.74 6.84
N ALA A 85 -12.42 1.58 5.85
CA ALA A 85 -13.08 2.85 5.63
C ALA A 85 -14.60 2.67 5.47
N ALA A 86 -15.04 1.70 4.67
CA ALA A 86 -16.46 1.37 4.52
C ALA A 86 -17.09 0.87 5.83
N ALA A 87 -16.39 0.03 6.59
CA ALA A 87 -16.85 -0.44 7.90
C ALA A 87 -16.99 0.70 8.91
N THR A 88 -16.06 1.65 8.92
CA THR A 88 -16.08 2.83 9.78
C THR A 88 -17.20 3.80 9.37
N LEU A 89 -17.43 3.96 8.07
CA LEU A 89 -18.55 4.74 7.55
C LEU A 89 -19.90 4.17 7.98
N ARG A 90 -20.08 2.84 7.94
CA ARG A 90 -21.30 2.16 8.43
C ARG A 90 -21.58 2.41 9.92
N GLN A 91 -20.56 2.76 10.68
CA GLN A 91 -20.67 3.13 12.09
C GLN A 91 -21.01 4.62 12.29
N ASN A 92 -21.33 5.35 11.21
CA ASN A 92 -21.53 6.80 11.18
C ASN A 92 -20.30 7.60 11.65
N ASN A 93 -19.10 7.02 11.58
CA ASN A 93 -17.86 7.70 11.92
C ASN A 93 -17.18 8.22 10.64
N GLN A 94 -17.62 9.37 10.15
CA GLN A 94 -17.06 9.96 8.92
C GLN A 94 -15.60 10.38 9.08
N ALA A 95 -15.24 10.99 10.21
CA ALA A 95 -13.87 11.40 10.49
C ALA A 95 -12.91 10.20 10.46
N GLY A 96 -13.26 9.11 11.15
CA GLY A 96 -12.46 7.89 11.10
C GLY A 96 -12.44 7.23 9.71
N ALA A 97 -13.50 7.34 8.92
CA ALA A 97 -13.49 6.85 7.54
C ALA A 97 -12.50 7.65 6.67
N ILE A 98 -12.40 8.97 6.88
CA ILE A 98 -11.41 9.83 6.21
C ILE A 98 -9.99 9.44 6.63
N ASP A 99 -9.74 9.19 7.92
CA ASP A 99 -8.43 8.73 8.40
C ASP A 99 -8.00 7.41 7.73
N GLU A 100 -8.93 6.47 7.56
CA GLU A 100 -8.66 5.21 6.85
C GLU A 100 -8.46 5.41 5.34
N ILE A 101 -9.13 6.39 4.73
CA ILE A 101 -8.90 6.78 3.33
C ILE A 101 -7.49 7.36 3.16
N GLU A 102 -7.05 8.26 4.06
CA GLU A 102 -5.70 8.84 3.98
C GLU A 102 -4.60 7.77 4.10
N LYS A 103 -4.76 6.80 5.02
CA LYS A 103 -3.85 5.64 5.11
C LYS A 103 -3.85 4.81 3.82
N LEU A 104 -5.02 4.53 3.27
CA LEU A 104 -5.14 3.82 1.98
C LEU A 104 -4.39 4.55 0.87
N LEU A 105 -4.51 5.88 0.81
CA LEU A 105 -3.88 6.70 -0.23
C LEU A 105 -2.37 6.77 -0.09
N GLN A 106 -1.86 6.72 1.14
CA GLN A 106 -0.42 6.58 1.39
C GLN A 106 0.12 5.26 0.82
N PHE A 107 -0.63 4.17 0.90
CA PHE A 107 -0.22 2.91 0.28
C PHE A 107 -0.34 2.99 -1.24
N ALA A 108 -1.46 3.50 -1.75
CA ALA A 108 -1.74 3.57 -3.18
C ALA A 108 -0.72 4.44 -3.95
N SER A 109 -0.14 5.46 -3.31
CA SER A 109 0.88 6.31 -3.95
C SER A 109 2.19 5.59 -4.24
N LEU A 110 2.47 4.47 -3.58
CA LEU A 110 3.68 3.66 -3.79
C LEU A 110 3.70 2.94 -5.15
N VAL A 111 2.53 2.74 -5.76
CA VAL A 111 2.38 2.03 -7.04
C VAL A 111 1.54 2.89 -7.98
N PRO A 112 2.18 3.75 -8.80
CA PRO A 112 1.47 4.54 -9.79
C PRO A 112 0.72 3.66 -10.79
N GLY A 113 -0.55 3.97 -11.05
CA GLY A 113 -1.36 3.23 -12.03
C GLY A 113 -1.80 1.83 -11.55
N MET A 114 -1.87 1.60 -10.24
CA MET A 114 -2.30 0.32 -9.64
C MET A 114 -3.69 -0.13 -10.15
N GLY A 115 -4.56 0.81 -10.52
CA GLY A 115 -5.93 0.50 -10.95
C GLY A 115 -6.84 0.04 -9.81
N GLU A 116 -7.96 -0.59 -10.17
CA GLU A 116 -8.98 -1.02 -9.21
C GLU A 116 -8.48 -2.18 -8.33
N VAL A 117 -8.64 -2.05 -7.01
CA VAL A 117 -8.39 -3.14 -6.07
C VAL A 117 -9.63 -4.00 -5.82
N SER A 118 -9.43 -5.30 -5.66
CA SER A 118 -10.51 -6.26 -5.42
C SER A 118 -11.04 -6.18 -3.98
N ALA A 119 -11.98 -5.27 -3.71
CA ALA A 119 -12.75 -5.20 -2.47
C ALA A 119 -14.20 -5.67 -2.67
N LYS A 120 -14.43 -6.99 -2.78
CA LYS A 120 -15.75 -7.57 -3.09
C LYS A 120 -16.83 -7.28 -2.03
N SER A 121 -16.42 -7.09 -0.78
CA SER A 121 -17.32 -6.83 0.35
C SER A 121 -17.72 -5.36 0.48
N VAL A 122 -17.21 -4.48 -0.40
CA VAL A 122 -17.53 -3.05 -0.44
C VAL A 122 -18.30 -2.77 -1.73
N SER A 123 -19.56 -2.41 -1.60
CA SER A 123 -20.44 -2.13 -2.74
C SER A 123 -20.03 -0.86 -3.48
N MET A 124 -20.37 -0.78 -4.77
CA MET A 124 -20.11 0.43 -5.57
C MET A 124 -20.75 1.68 -4.95
N ARG A 125 -21.89 1.52 -4.27
CA ARG A 125 -22.53 2.60 -3.52
C ARG A 125 -21.62 3.11 -2.40
N GLU A 126 -21.11 2.21 -1.55
CA GLU A 126 -20.21 2.57 -0.44
C GLU A 126 -18.92 3.21 -0.96
N ARG A 127 -18.36 2.72 -2.06
CA ARG A 127 -17.18 3.32 -2.70
C ARG A 127 -17.42 4.76 -3.16
N ASN A 128 -18.55 5.02 -3.83
CA ASN A 128 -18.95 6.37 -4.21
C ASN A 128 -19.18 7.28 -2.99
N GLU A 129 -19.78 6.74 -1.93
CA GLU A 129 -20.01 7.47 -0.68
C GLU A 129 -18.70 7.86 0.00
N LEU A 130 -17.70 6.96 0.04
CA LEU A 130 -16.36 7.25 0.53
C LEU A 130 -15.66 8.37 -0.26
N ALA A 131 -15.74 8.34 -1.59
CA ALA A 131 -15.19 9.40 -2.42
C ALA A 131 -15.88 10.75 -2.19
N LEU A 132 -17.20 10.75 -1.99
CA LEU A 132 -17.96 11.96 -1.73
C LEU A 132 -17.60 12.58 -0.37
N ILE A 133 -17.51 11.77 0.70
CA ILE A 133 -17.13 12.31 2.01
C ILE A 133 -15.69 12.82 2.02
N TYR A 134 -14.79 12.16 1.30
CA TYR A 134 -13.41 12.60 1.16
C TYR A 134 -13.34 13.95 0.45
N GLN A 135 -13.99 14.04 -0.72
CA GLN A 135 -14.12 15.30 -1.45
C GLN A 135 -14.67 16.41 -0.56
N ALA A 136 -15.78 16.16 0.15
CA ALA A 136 -16.40 17.15 1.02
C ALA A 136 -15.48 17.60 2.17
N SER A 137 -14.68 16.69 2.74
CA SER A 137 -13.73 17.02 3.80
C SER A 137 -12.53 17.85 3.31
N SER A 138 -12.19 17.72 2.03
CA SER A 138 -11.04 18.39 1.42
C SER A 138 -11.41 19.70 0.70
N LEU A 139 -12.68 20.09 0.72
CA LEU A 139 -13.11 21.39 0.20
C LEU A 139 -12.64 22.52 1.12
N THR A 140 -11.86 23.45 0.58
CA THR A 140 -11.49 24.68 1.26
C THR A 140 -11.97 25.88 0.45
N GLY A 141 -12.81 26.72 1.05
CA GLY A 141 -13.36 27.89 0.35
C GLY A 141 -14.32 27.58 -0.82
N GLY A 142 -14.77 26.33 -0.97
CA GLY A 142 -15.67 25.89 -2.03
C GLY A 142 -15.00 25.16 -3.19
N ASP A 143 -13.66 25.15 -3.22
CA ASP A 143 -12.86 24.45 -4.22
C ASP A 143 -12.01 23.34 -3.57
N LEU A 144 -11.66 22.33 -4.37
CA LEU A 144 -10.64 21.35 -4.00
C LEU A 144 -9.27 21.97 -4.28
N ASP A 145 -8.36 21.90 -3.32
CA ASP A 145 -6.97 22.20 -3.61
C ASP A 145 -6.39 21.13 -4.59
N PRO A 146 -5.34 21.47 -5.36
CA PRO A 146 -4.78 20.55 -6.35
C PRO A 146 -4.30 19.21 -5.78
N ALA A 147 -3.73 19.21 -4.57
CA ALA A 147 -3.22 17.98 -3.95
C ALA A 147 -4.38 17.07 -3.49
N ALA A 148 -5.46 17.64 -2.96
CA ALA A 148 -6.68 16.93 -2.65
C ALA A 148 -7.36 16.36 -3.91
N ALA A 149 -7.29 17.08 -5.04
CA ALA A 149 -7.81 16.60 -6.32
C ALA A 149 -7.03 15.38 -6.83
N GLU A 150 -5.69 15.38 -6.72
CA GLU A 150 -4.83 14.23 -7.06
C GLU A 150 -5.15 13.02 -6.17
N LYS A 151 -5.25 13.21 -4.85
CA LYS A 151 -5.65 12.17 -3.90
C LYS A 151 -7.05 11.62 -4.18
N LEU A 152 -8.00 12.48 -4.53
CA LEU A 152 -9.35 12.05 -4.90
C LEU A 152 -9.35 11.24 -6.21
N ALA A 153 -8.53 11.60 -7.19
CA ALA A 153 -8.37 10.84 -8.43
C ALA A 153 -7.80 9.44 -8.13
N LEU A 154 -6.76 9.37 -7.30
CA LEU A 154 -6.18 8.10 -6.84
C LEU A 154 -7.20 7.25 -6.06
N LEU A 155 -7.98 7.86 -5.17
CA LEU A 155 -9.05 7.16 -4.45
C LEU A 155 -10.06 6.55 -5.43
N LYS A 156 -10.48 7.32 -6.44
CA LYS A 156 -11.43 6.85 -7.46
C LYS A 156 -10.85 5.70 -8.28
N GLU A 157 -9.60 5.80 -8.71
CA GLU A 157 -8.89 4.75 -9.44
C GLU A 157 -8.86 3.45 -8.63
N VAL A 158 -8.35 3.50 -7.41
CA VAL A 158 -8.24 2.34 -6.52
C VAL A 158 -9.60 1.75 -6.18
N ALA A 159 -10.61 2.59 -5.97
CA ALA A 159 -11.97 2.17 -5.71
C ALA A 159 -12.73 1.72 -6.98
N GLY A 160 -12.14 1.78 -8.17
CA GLY A 160 -12.82 1.43 -9.43
C GLY A 160 -14.03 2.32 -9.73
N ILE A 161 -14.05 3.55 -9.20
CA ILE A 161 -15.10 4.53 -9.48
C ILE A 161 -14.84 5.08 -10.87
N LYS A 162 -15.65 4.66 -11.84
CA LYS A 162 -15.66 5.27 -13.16
C LYS A 162 -16.40 6.60 -13.06
N ASP A 163 -15.78 7.67 -13.56
CA ASP A 163 -16.53 8.90 -13.80
C ASP A 163 -17.70 8.56 -14.73
N ALA A 164 -18.90 9.02 -14.39
CA ALA A 164 -20.04 8.86 -15.27
C ALA A 164 -19.69 9.56 -16.59
N GLU A 165 -19.61 8.80 -17.69
CA GLU A 165 -19.55 9.37 -19.03
C GLU A 165 -20.73 10.36 -19.16
N ALA A 166 -20.39 11.63 -19.38
CA ALA A 166 -21.33 12.73 -19.53
C ALA A 166 -22.19 12.60 -20.78
#